data_AF-A0A913Z661-F1
#
_entry.id   AF-A0A913Z661-F1
#
_cell.length_a   1.000
_cell.length_b   1.000
_cell.length_c   1.000
_cell.angle_alpha   90.00
_cell.angle_beta   90.00
_cell.angle_gamma   90.00
#
_symmetry.space_group_name_H-M   'P 1'
#
loop_
_entity.id
_entity.type
_entity.pdbx_description
1 polymer ?
#
loop_
_entity_poly.entity_id
_entity_poly.type
_entity_poly.pdbx_seq_one_letter_code
_entity_poly.pdbx_strand_id
1 'polypeptide(L)'
;MQQIEDAKNFFEEHNPSSPELAKATLLFNTGKDSLQNEFRVLLSRHGQPVPPTMVLELIAAEDEDFPSDNVSLSLSQMPESAMEDLTEIAKWLKDHSKTLDFIDIYHATRSIVLKKSLELMKEHLRRNAAPSSGNFSPMVTAGKAHKLKDTPRGRTGSNLRPVVARKGSSASQSSKGEASGRKYNTLAPDFNVDLDSEIENYLYCVSGLLKLMQSEALIMTGIIPGEHQRKTFDKITEKAMTMIFQDGEAISSAAKRAVLKHDYTAVLTVFPVAKHLSQIRPEFEETLQGTTPTTRSKLPTLIASLETTGAKALEEFFDVVKNDPDKSNMPRDGTVHELTSNALTFLEHFLDYIDTTAAMLTAHRDQGYSAKTTDVEANKRQVSNYVAKVLGALSLNLDQKAKTYSDQYLGAIFLLNNYHFILKSLERYDLTKLVIISTPDIESHYAEIIKEQKREYSKSWNKVLSHILETNKPMSSQRMALEAAKLKDKERQQIKDKFKEQFTYKVKDKKERQQIKDIFKGFNQDFEELYKTQKSYAIPHAELRAALRKENKDLIVQPYQVFRDKYMLINFTKNPNKYMKLTTEMVAAYIDRFFDITA
;
A
#
# COMPACT_ATOMS: atom_id res chain seq x y z
N MET A 1 38.06 -55.90 -1.95
CA MET A 1 38.65 -55.35 -0.70
C MET A 1 38.70 -56.40 0.40
N GLN A 2 37.60 -57.08 0.74
CA GLN A 2 37.55 -58.12 1.80
C GLN A 2 38.70 -59.13 1.74
N GLN A 3 38.96 -59.74 0.57
CA GLN A 3 40.05 -60.71 0.44
C GLN A 3 41.44 -60.15 0.78
N ILE A 4 41.69 -58.87 0.51
CA ILE A 4 42.96 -58.20 0.83
C ILE A 4 43.04 -57.93 2.34
N GLU A 5 41.91 -57.61 2.96
CA GLU A 5 41.81 -57.44 4.42
C GLU A 5 42.02 -58.75 5.17
N ASP A 6 41.37 -59.83 4.72
CA ASP A 6 41.54 -61.17 5.29
C ASP A 6 43.01 -61.60 5.19
N ALA A 7 43.66 -61.35 4.05
CA ALA A 7 45.08 -61.62 3.85
C ALA A 7 45.97 -60.76 4.77
N LYS A 8 45.64 -59.46 4.93
CA LYS A 8 46.35 -58.56 5.85
C LYS A 8 46.24 -59.08 7.29
N ASN A 9 45.04 -59.40 7.76
CA ASN A 9 44.79 -59.89 9.12
C ASN A 9 45.50 -61.23 9.35
N PHE A 10 45.46 -62.14 8.37
CA PHE A 10 46.18 -63.41 8.42
C PHE A 10 47.69 -63.21 8.61
N PHE A 11 48.33 -62.35 7.80
CA PHE A 11 49.76 -62.09 7.93
C PHE A 11 50.11 -61.29 9.19
N GLU A 12 49.21 -60.43 9.68
CA GLU A 12 49.38 -59.68 10.92
C GLU A 12 49.41 -60.62 12.15
N GLU A 13 48.55 -61.64 12.16
CA GLU A 13 48.50 -62.65 13.23
C GLU A 13 49.63 -63.68 13.15
N HIS A 14 49.98 -64.15 11.94
CA HIS A 14 50.88 -65.29 11.77
C HIS A 14 52.32 -64.88 11.45
N ASN A 15 52.55 -63.72 10.82
CA ASN A 15 53.88 -63.29 10.40
C ASN A 15 54.04 -61.74 10.32
N PRO A 16 54.06 -61.05 11.47
CA PRO A 16 53.93 -59.59 11.56
C PRO A 16 55.10 -58.78 10.97
N SER A 17 56.25 -59.40 10.72
CA SER A 17 57.42 -58.75 10.11
C SER A 17 57.60 -59.13 8.64
N SER A 18 56.59 -59.73 8.01
CA SER A 18 56.67 -60.24 6.66
C SER A 18 56.57 -59.14 5.59
N PRO A 19 57.32 -59.23 4.47
CA PRO A 19 57.14 -58.34 3.33
C PRO A 19 55.74 -58.48 2.68
N GLU A 20 55.10 -59.65 2.84
CA GLU A 20 53.73 -59.92 2.40
C GLU A 20 52.72 -59.04 3.15
N LEU A 21 52.86 -58.87 4.47
CA LEU A 21 52.02 -57.96 5.26
C LEU A 21 52.17 -56.52 4.78
N ALA A 22 53.40 -56.08 4.50
CA ALA A 22 53.66 -54.73 4.01
C ALA A 22 52.99 -54.49 2.65
N LYS A 23 53.05 -55.47 1.74
CA LYS A 23 52.41 -55.42 0.43
C LYS A 23 50.88 -55.44 0.53
N ALA A 24 50.32 -56.31 1.38
CA ALA A 24 48.87 -56.39 1.62
C ALA A 24 48.34 -55.07 2.21
N THR A 25 49.06 -54.49 3.17
CA THR A 25 48.72 -53.19 3.76
C THR A 25 48.77 -52.05 2.75
N LEU A 26 49.80 -52.03 1.88
CA LEU A 26 49.90 -51.03 0.80
C LEU A 26 48.72 -51.16 -0.18
N LEU A 27 48.44 -52.37 -0.67
CA LEU A 27 47.32 -52.63 -1.59
C LEU A 27 45.97 -52.27 -0.97
N PHE A 28 45.78 -52.57 0.31
CA PHE A 28 44.57 -52.18 1.03
C PHE A 28 44.40 -50.66 1.09
N ASN A 29 45.46 -49.92 1.42
CA ASN A 29 45.42 -48.46 1.45
C ASN A 29 45.18 -47.86 0.06
N THR A 30 45.85 -48.37 -1.00
CA THR A 30 45.59 -47.92 -2.38
C THR A 30 44.16 -48.21 -2.84
N GLY A 31 43.61 -49.37 -2.48
CA GLY A 31 42.22 -49.72 -2.77
C GLY A 31 41.23 -48.80 -2.05
N LYS A 32 41.48 -48.49 -0.77
CA LYS A 32 40.69 -47.52 0.00
C LYS A 32 40.73 -46.12 -0.63
N ASP A 33 41.90 -45.62 -1.00
CA ASP A 33 42.05 -44.32 -1.65
C ASP A 33 41.31 -44.28 -3.01
N SER A 34 41.32 -45.41 -3.73
CA SER A 34 40.57 -45.57 -4.98
C SER A 34 39.05 -45.53 -4.76
N LEU A 35 38.54 -46.18 -3.71
CA LEU A 35 37.12 -46.10 -3.33
C LEU A 35 36.70 -44.69 -2.92
N GLN A 36 37.55 -43.98 -2.17
CA GLN A 36 37.30 -42.58 -1.81
C GLN A 36 37.32 -41.66 -3.05
N ASN A 37 38.17 -41.94 -4.03
CA ASN A 37 38.15 -41.24 -5.31
C ASN A 37 36.87 -41.57 -6.11
N GLU A 38 36.45 -42.84 -6.15
CA GLU A 38 35.22 -43.25 -6.82
C GLU A 38 34.00 -42.58 -6.19
N PHE A 39 33.93 -42.51 -4.85
CA PHE A 39 32.90 -41.75 -4.13
C PHE A 39 32.83 -40.30 -4.60
N ARG A 40 33.98 -39.62 -4.72
CA ARG A 40 34.06 -38.23 -5.23
C ARG A 40 33.55 -38.15 -6.67
N VAL A 41 33.94 -39.08 -7.54
CA VAL A 41 33.57 -39.10 -8.96
C VAL A 41 32.07 -39.33 -9.11
N LEU A 42 31.50 -40.32 -8.43
CA LEU A 42 30.07 -40.61 -8.43
C LEU A 42 29.25 -39.41 -7.95
N LEU A 43 29.67 -38.80 -6.84
CA LEU A 43 29.00 -37.63 -6.28
C LEU A 43 29.06 -36.43 -7.23
N SER A 44 30.20 -36.18 -7.86
CA SER A 44 30.39 -35.07 -8.79
C SER A 44 29.67 -35.28 -10.12
N ARG A 45 29.57 -36.54 -10.58
CA ARG A 45 28.91 -36.90 -11.83
C ARG A 45 27.39 -36.75 -11.71
N HIS A 46 26.83 -37.28 -10.63
CA HIS A 46 25.38 -37.42 -10.48
C HIS A 46 24.75 -36.34 -9.60
N GLY A 47 25.52 -35.66 -8.76
CA GLY A 47 25.05 -34.54 -7.94
C GLY A 47 25.06 -33.21 -8.69
N GLN A 48 24.35 -33.09 -9.81
CA GLN A 48 24.30 -31.85 -10.58
C GLN A 48 23.33 -30.81 -9.97
N PRO A 49 23.53 -29.50 -10.25
CA PRO A 49 22.57 -28.47 -9.85
C PRO A 49 21.17 -28.73 -10.42
N VAL A 50 20.16 -28.46 -9.60
CA VAL A 50 18.74 -28.68 -9.95
C VAL A 50 18.28 -27.57 -10.91
N PRO A 51 17.62 -27.92 -12.03
CA PRO A 51 17.09 -26.93 -12.96
C PRO A 51 16.04 -26.01 -12.31
N PRO A 52 16.04 -24.70 -12.61
CA PRO A 52 15.09 -23.75 -12.05
C PRO A 52 13.62 -24.13 -12.23
N THR A 53 13.26 -24.69 -13.39
CA THR A 53 11.87 -25.08 -13.70
C THR A 53 11.37 -26.17 -12.75
N MET A 54 12.21 -27.14 -12.41
CA MET A 54 11.84 -28.20 -11.46
C MET A 54 11.60 -27.65 -10.06
N VAL A 55 12.45 -26.71 -9.60
CA VAL A 55 12.26 -26.08 -8.28
C VAL A 55 10.96 -25.27 -8.25
N LEU A 56 10.66 -24.54 -9.33
CA LEU A 56 9.41 -23.76 -9.44
C LEU A 56 8.17 -24.67 -9.52
N GLU A 57 8.25 -25.80 -10.22
CA GLU A 57 7.17 -26.80 -10.25
C GLU A 57 6.91 -27.40 -8.87
N LEU A 58 7.96 -27.66 -8.07
CA LEU A 58 7.81 -28.12 -6.69
C LEU A 58 7.14 -27.10 -5.78
N ILE A 59 7.47 -25.82 -5.94
CA ILE A 59 6.82 -24.75 -5.18
C ILE A 59 5.33 -24.68 -5.56
N ALA A 60 5.03 -24.72 -6.86
CA ALA A 60 3.66 -24.62 -7.35
C ALA A 60 2.77 -25.81 -6.98
N ALA A 61 3.34 -27.00 -6.87
CA ALA A 61 2.59 -28.21 -6.54
C ALA A 61 2.03 -28.21 -5.10
N GLU A 62 2.53 -27.34 -4.21
CA GLU A 62 2.03 -27.21 -2.84
C GLU A 62 0.90 -26.19 -2.70
N ASP A 63 0.73 -25.29 -3.68
CA ASP A 63 -0.31 -24.26 -3.67
C ASP A 63 -1.66 -24.78 -4.19
N GLU A 64 -1.69 -25.90 -4.92
CA GLU A 64 -2.95 -26.54 -5.35
C GLU A 64 -3.43 -27.54 -4.30
N ASP A 65 -4.62 -27.29 -3.71
CA ASP A 65 -5.42 -28.21 -2.87
C ASP A 65 -5.80 -29.50 -3.65
N PHE A 66 -4.82 -30.29 -4.07
CA PHE A 66 -5.08 -31.59 -4.67
C PHE A 66 -5.45 -32.59 -3.56
N PRO A 67 -6.58 -33.33 -3.72
CA PRO A 67 -6.92 -34.40 -2.80
C PRO A 67 -5.77 -35.41 -2.77
N SER A 68 -5.45 -35.83 -1.55
CA SER A 68 -4.25 -36.52 -1.05
C SER A 68 -3.87 -37.88 -1.68
N ASP A 69 -4.11 -38.11 -2.98
CA ASP A 69 -3.98 -39.43 -3.60
C ASP A 69 -3.04 -39.48 -4.84
N ASN A 70 -2.18 -38.49 -5.10
CA ASN A 70 -1.13 -38.67 -6.10
C ASN A 70 0.19 -38.00 -5.72
N VAL A 71 1.15 -38.86 -5.37
CA VAL A 71 2.61 -38.67 -5.40
C VAL A 71 3.11 -37.37 -4.75
N SER A 72 3.61 -37.48 -3.51
CA SER A 72 4.58 -36.51 -3.00
C SER A 72 5.67 -36.35 -4.06
N LEU A 73 5.71 -35.19 -4.73
CA LEU A 73 6.72 -34.86 -5.74
C LEU A 73 8.08 -34.74 -5.02
N SER A 74 8.69 -35.88 -4.75
CA SER A 74 10.03 -35.96 -4.20
C SER A 74 11.02 -35.60 -5.29
N LEU A 75 11.86 -34.61 -5.04
CA LEU A 75 12.91 -34.19 -5.96
C LEU A 75 13.98 -35.30 -6.08
N SER A 76 13.94 -36.08 -7.16
CA SER A 76 14.95 -37.10 -7.45
C SER A 76 16.22 -36.47 -8.02
N GLN A 77 17.12 -36.00 -7.15
CA GLN A 77 18.35 -35.32 -7.60
C GLN A 77 19.43 -36.26 -8.15
N MET A 78 19.37 -37.56 -7.81
CA MET A 78 20.37 -38.55 -8.20
C MET A 78 19.68 -39.87 -8.58
N PRO A 79 20.22 -40.64 -9.55
CA PRO A 79 19.71 -41.97 -9.86
C PRO A 79 19.83 -42.92 -8.66
N GLU A 80 18.85 -43.82 -8.47
CA GLU A 80 18.84 -44.78 -7.36
C GLU A 80 20.11 -45.64 -7.31
N SER A 81 20.59 -46.12 -8.46
CA SER A 81 21.83 -46.91 -8.52
C SER A 81 23.05 -46.13 -8.01
N ALA A 82 23.11 -44.82 -8.29
CA ALA A 82 24.21 -43.98 -7.80
C ALA A 82 24.10 -43.72 -6.30
N MET A 83 22.87 -43.63 -5.77
CA MET A 83 22.64 -43.52 -4.33
C MET A 83 23.06 -44.80 -3.61
N GLU A 84 22.72 -45.97 -4.15
CA GLU A 84 23.13 -47.28 -3.62
C GLU A 84 24.66 -47.41 -3.58
N ASP A 85 25.34 -47.12 -4.70
CA ASP A 85 26.81 -47.16 -4.78
C ASP A 85 27.47 -46.21 -3.75
N LEU A 86 26.97 -44.98 -3.64
CA LEU A 86 27.49 -44.00 -2.69
C LEU A 86 27.27 -44.44 -1.24
N THR A 87 26.11 -45.01 -0.93
CA THR A 87 25.79 -45.55 0.39
C THR A 87 26.70 -46.74 0.73
N GLU A 88 26.92 -47.66 -0.20
CA GLU A 88 27.78 -48.82 0.01
C GLU A 88 29.24 -48.40 0.24
N ILE A 89 29.76 -47.50 -0.60
CA ILE A 89 31.12 -46.97 -0.45
C ILE A 89 31.26 -46.19 0.86
N ALA A 90 30.30 -45.35 1.22
CA ALA A 90 30.34 -44.57 2.47
C ALA A 90 30.33 -45.49 3.70
N LYS A 91 29.51 -46.54 3.69
CA LYS A 91 29.45 -47.54 4.77
C LYS A 91 30.77 -48.28 4.89
N TRP A 92 31.34 -48.72 3.76
CA TRP A 92 32.64 -49.38 3.75
C TRP A 92 33.76 -48.45 4.27
N LEU A 93 33.81 -47.19 3.82
CA LEU A 93 34.80 -46.22 4.28
C LEU A 93 34.66 -45.87 5.76
N LYS A 94 33.43 -45.83 6.30
CA LYS A 94 33.18 -45.62 7.73
C LYS A 94 33.86 -46.71 8.57
N ASP A 95 33.71 -47.96 8.16
CA ASP A 95 34.16 -49.11 8.96
C ASP A 95 35.68 -49.34 8.84
N HIS A 96 36.29 -48.93 7.72
CA HIS A 96 37.68 -49.27 7.37
C HIS A 96 38.65 -48.07 7.32
N SER A 97 38.19 -46.85 7.57
CA SER A 97 39.02 -45.64 7.62
C SER A 97 39.06 -45.02 9.00
N LYS A 98 40.25 -44.56 9.43
CA LYS A 98 40.41 -43.76 10.65
C LYS A 98 39.97 -42.31 10.45
N THR A 99 40.01 -41.82 9.21
CA THR A 99 39.57 -40.48 8.82
C THR A 99 38.27 -40.57 8.04
N LEU A 100 37.33 -39.67 8.33
CA LEU A 100 36.03 -39.60 7.66
C LEU A 100 36.03 -38.56 6.53
N ASP A 101 37.09 -38.56 5.73
CA ASP A 101 37.34 -37.54 4.69
C ASP A 101 36.24 -37.53 3.61
N PHE A 102 35.55 -38.65 3.38
CA PHE A 102 34.42 -38.71 2.46
C PHE A 102 33.25 -37.83 2.89
N ILE A 103 33.04 -37.62 4.20
CA ILE A 103 32.04 -36.68 4.73
C ILE A 103 32.44 -35.24 4.38
N ASP A 104 33.74 -34.95 4.42
CA ASP A 104 34.23 -33.64 4.05
C ASP A 104 34.10 -33.37 2.54
N ILE A 105 34.36 -34.39 1.71
CA ILE A 105 34.11 -34.36 0.26
C ILE A 105 32.61 -34.17 -0.02
N TYR A 106 31.76 -34.89 0.72
CA TYR A 106 30.32 -34.87 0.52
C TYR A 106 29.74 -33.48 0.73
N HIS A 107 29.89 -32.89 1.91
CA HIS A 107 29.30 -31.59 2.18
C HIS A 107 29.91 -30.49 1.31
N ALA A 108 31.21 -30.54 1.00
CA ALA A 108 31.86 -29.55 0.14
C ALA A 108 31.26 -29.55 -1.27
N THR A 109 30.98 -30.74 -1.82
CA THR A 109 30.37 -30.90 -3.14
C THR A 109 28.90 -30.49 -3.11
N ARG A 110 28.11 -31.06 -2.19
CA ARG A 110 26.67 -30.78 -2.08
C ARG A 110 26.37 -29.31 -1.75
N SER A 111 27.18 -28.66 -0.92
CA SER A 111 27.05 -27.21 -0.64
C SER A 111 27.17 -26.35 -1.90
N ILE A 112 28.10 -26.70 -2.80
CA ILE A 112 28.27 -26.00 -4.08
C ILE A 112 27.05 -26.22 -4.97
N VAL A 113 26.54 -27.46 -5.04
CA VAL A 113 25.39 -27.84 -5.85
C VAL A 113 24.11 -27.13 -5.41
N LEU A 114 23.83 -27.14 -4.10
CA LEU A 114 22.69 -26.43 -3.49
C LEU A 114 22.74 -24.93 -3.83
N LYS A 115 23.89 -24.28 -3.55
CA LYS A 115 24.08 -22.87 -3.85
C LYS A 115 23.92 -22.58 -5.35
N LYS A 116 24.49 -23.43 -6.20
CA LYS A 116 24.45 -23.23 -7.66
C LYS A 116 23.03 -23.36 -8.22
N SER A 117 22.25 -24.29 -7.69
CA SER A 117 20.83 -24.45 -8.07
C SER A 117 20.04 -23.17 -7.79
N LEU A 118 20.26 -22.54 -6.63
CA LEU A 118 19.66 -21.24 -6.30
C LEU A 118 20.16 -20.09 -7.16
N GLU A 119 21.45 -20.04 -7.50
CA GLU A 119 21.98 -19.03 -8.43
C GLU A 119 21.33 -19.14 -9.82
N LEU A 120 21.16 -20.36 -10.33
CA LEU A 120 20.48 -20.61 -11.60
C LEU A 120 19.01 -20.18 -11.52
N MET A 121 18.35 -20.41 -10.39
CA MET A 121 16.98 -19.98 -10.15
C MET A 121 16.85 -18.46 -10.15
N LYS A 122 17.72 -17.76 -9.40
CA LYS A 122 17.78 -16.28 -9.40
C LYS A 122 17.97 -15.73 -10.81
N GLU A 123 18.87 -16.33 -11.59
CA GLU A 123 19.13 -15.87 -12.95
C GLU A 123 17.95 -16.15 -13.90
N HIS A 124 17.29 -17.30 -13.77
CA HIS A 124 16.12 -17.65 -14.55
C HIS A 124 14.96 -16.69 -14.28
N LEU A 125 14.67 -16.42 -13.01
CA LEU A 125 13.65 -15.46 -12.57
C LEU A 125 13.94 -14.05 -13.11
N ARG A 126 15.19 -13.58 -13.00
CA ARG A 126 15.60 -12.27 -13.53
C ARG A 126 15.47 -12.14 -15.05
N ARG A 127 15.70 -13.22 -15.81
CA ARG A 127 15.58 -13.23 -17.27
C ARG A 127 14.12 -13.29 -17.75
N ASN A 128 13.26 -13.94 -16.97
CA ASN A 128 11.84 -14.12 -17.30
C ASN A 128 10.94 -13.00 -16.75
N ALA A 129 11.46 -12.15 -15.87
CA ALA A 129 10.85 -10.87 -15.54
C ALA A 129 10.66 -10.07 -16.84
N ALA A 130 9.40 -9.92 -17.28
CA ALA A 130 9.08 -9.12 -18.46
C ALA A 130 9.60 -7.69 -18.25
N PRO A 131 10.07 -7.00 -19.31
CA PRO A 131 10.30 -5.56 -19.20
C PRO A 131 8.93 -4.94 -18.90
N SER A 132 8.72 -4.44 -17.69
CA SER A 132 7.50 -3.74 -17.35
C SER A 132 7.36 -2.57 -18.32
N SER A 133 6.32 -2.64 -19.14
CA SER A 133 5.85 -1.50 -19.93
C SER A 133 5.28 -0.46 -18.96
N GLY A 134 6.18 0.34 -18.41
CA GLY A 134 5.91 1.50 -17.57
C GLY A 134 7.12 2.41 -17.65
N ASN A 135 6.96 3.56 -18.30
CA ASN A 135 7.99 4.59 -18.41
C ASN A 135 8.51 5.00 -17.02
N PHE A 136 9.68 4.50 -16.63
CA PHE A 136 10.56 5.17 -15.68
C PHE A 136 11.98 5.15 -16.26
N SER A 137 12.45 6.33 -16.66
CA SER A 137 13.80 6.54 -17.18
C SER A 137 14.84 6.24 -16.09
N PRO A 138 15.98 5.61 -16.43
CA PRO A 138 17.06 5.42 -15.49
C PRO A 138 17.82 6.72 -15.23
N MET A 139 18.19 6.86 -13.97
CA MET A 139 19.14 7.77 -13.36
C MET A 139 20.35 8.12 -14.26
N VAL A 140 20.54 9.41 -14.53
CA VAL A 140 21.71 9.95 -15.25
C VAL A 140 22.90 10.02 -14.30
N THR A 141 23.95 9.27 -14.61
CA THR A 141 25.28 9.42 -14.03
C THR A 141 26.00 10.64 -14.62
N ALA A 142 26.60 11.45 -13.75
CA ALA A 142 27.40 12.61 -14.10
C ALA A 142 28.68 12.19 -14.85
N GLY A 143 28.97 12.85 -15.98
CA GLY A 143 30.19 12.61 -16.74
C GLY A 143 30.45 13.62 -17.86
N LYS A 144 31.22 14.66 -17.53
CA LYS A 144 32.14 15.47 -18.37
C LYS A 144 31.64 16.02 -19.72
N ALA A 145 31.54 17.35 -19.74
CA ALA A 145 31.41 18.18 -20.93
C ALA A 145 32.64 18.10 -21.85
N HIS A 146 32.42 17.87 -23.14
CA HIS A 146 33.27 18.39 -24.21
C HIS A 146 32.38 18.95 -25.33
N LYS A 147 32.66 20.21 -25.69
CA LYS A 147 32.06 20.96 -26.80
C LYS A 147 32.39 20.30 -28.14
N LEU A 148 31.44 20.31 -29.07
CA LEU A 148 31.63 20.70 -30.48
C LEU A 148 30.25 20.92 -31.14
N LYS A 149 30.27 21.56 -32.31
CA LYS A 149 29.37 22.63 -32.77
C LYS A 149 28.67 22.24 -34.09
N ASP A 150 27.54 22.90 -34.35
CA ASP A 150 26.94 23.27 -35.65
C ASP A 150 25.94 22.34 -36.41
N THR A 151 24.70 22.83 -36.44
CA THR A 151 23.75 23.05 -37.58
C THR A 151 22.57 22.10 -37.92
N PRO A 152 21.41 22.65 -38.40
CA PRO A 152 20.07 22.08 -38.23
C PRO A 152 19.27 21.83 -39.55
N ARG A 153 18.17 21.06 -39.46
CA ARG A 153 17.00 21.00 -40.38
C ARG A 153 15.99 20.01 -39.76
N GLY A 154 14.67 20.12 -39.80
CA GLY A 154 13.71 20.99 -40.47
C GLY A 154 12.31 20.44 -40.18
N ARG A 155 11.32 21.34 -40.11
CA ARG A 155 9.88 21.16 -39.81
C ARG A 155 9.18 20.05 -40.60
N THR A 156 8.16 19.43 -39.98
CA THR A 156 6.69 19.46 -40.28
C THR A 156 6.06 18.31 -39.47
N GLY A 157 4.94 18.43 -38.77
CA GLY A 157 3.73 19.20 -39.04
C GLY A 157 2.56 18.20 -38.88
N SER A 158 1.74 18.45 -37.86
CA SER A 158 0.58 17.66 -37.40
C SER A 158 -0.37 17.19 -38.49
N ASN A 159 -1.13 16.11 -38.23
CA ASN A 159 -2.59 16.22 -38.19
C ASN A 159 -3.29 15.04 -37.49
N LEU A 160 -4.43 15.41 -36.92
CA LEU A 160 -5.31 14.71 -36.00
C LEU A 160 -6.22 13.67 -36.70
N ARG A 161 -6.48 12.55 -35.98
CA ARG A 161 -7.76 11.85 -35.67
C ARG A 161 -8.86 11.71 -36.75
N PRO A 162 -9.91 10.88 -36.50
CA PRO A 162 -10.01 9.49 -36.05
C PRO A 162 -10.99 8.70 -36.99
N VAL A 163 -11.47 7.52 -36.58
CA VAL A 163 -12.85 6.98 -36.78
C VAL A 163 -12.87 5.45 -37.05
N VAL A 164 -13.35 4.73 -36.02
CA VAL A 164 -14.40 3.68 -36.00
C VAL A 164 -14.59 2.75 -37.22
N ALA A 165 -14.47 1.43 -36.98
CA ALA A 165 -15.48 0.37 -37.25
C ALA A 165 -14.81 -1.00 -36.98
N ARG A 166 -15.14 -1.74 -35.91
CA ARG A 166 -16.28 -2.66 -35.73
C ARG A 166 -16.48 -3.70 -36.84
N LYS A 167 -16.50 -4.97 -36.38
CA LYS A 167 -17.13 -6.20 -36.90
C LYS A 167 -16.34 -7.08 -37.87
N GLY A 168 -16.31 -8.38 -37.55
CA GLY A 168 -16.38 -9.43 -38.55
C GLY A 168 -15.45 -10.61 -38.31
N SER A 169 -15.87 -11.51 -37.42
CA SER A 169 -15.41 -12.89 -37.31
C SER A 169 -15.37 -13.60 -38.67
N SER A 170 -14.30 -14.36 -38.93
CA SER A 170 -14.33 -15.59 -39.74
C SER A 170 -13.13 -16.45 -39.40
N ALA A 171 -13.43 -17.67 -38.95
CA ALA A 171 -12.47 -18.72 -38.67
C ALA A 171 -11.92 -19.30 -39.99
N SER A 172 -10.62 -19.47 -40.06
CA SER A 172 -9.99 -20.46 -40.93
C SER A 172 -8.84 -21.09 -40.17
N GLN A 173 -9.02 -22.37 -39.85
CA GLN A 173 -8.00 -23.25 -39.30
C GLN A 173 -6.85 -23.37 -40.30
N SER A 174 -5.63 -23.10 -39.84
CA SER A 174 -4.43 -23.73 -40.37
C SER A 174 -3.47 -23.97 -39.22
N SER A 175 -3.42 -25.24 -38.81
CA SER A 175 -2.45 -25.83 -37.89
C SER A 175 -1.01 -25.57 -38.35
N LYS A 176 -0.17 -25.01 -37.48
CA LYS A 176 1.27 -25.23 -37.45
C LYS A 176 1.82 -24.92 -36.05
N GLY A 177 2.41 -25.95 -35.44
CA GLY A 177 3.63 -25.87 -34.65
C GLY A 177 3.57 -25.18 -33.30
N GLU A 178 3.59 -25.99 -32.27
CA GLU A 178 3.91 -25.71 -30.88
C GLU A 178 5.06 -24.70 -30.67
N ALA A 179 4.81 -23.72 -29.81
CA ALA A 179 5.77 -23.22 -28.83
C ALA A 179 4.95 -22.79 -27.61
N SER A 180 4.75 -23.71 -26.68
CA SER A 180 4.06 -23.47 -25.41
C SER A 180 4.88 -22.54 -24.53
N GLY A 181 4.81 -21.24 -24.78
CA GLY A 181 5.21 -20.21 -23.83
C GLY A 181 4.12 -20.06 -22.77
N ARG A 182 4.07 -20.98 -21.80
CA ARG A 182 3.32 -20.75 -20.56
C ARG A 182 3.95 -19.54 -19.88
N LYS A 183 3.25 -18.41 -19.89
CA LYS A 183 3.60 -17.24 -19.07
C LYS A 183 3.35 -17.64 -17.62
N TYR A 184 4.37 -17.55 -16.78
CA TYR A 184 4.36 -17.90 -15.36
C TYR A 184 3.56 -16.91 -14.48
N ASN A 185 2.69 -16.09 -15.07
CA ASN A 185 1.89 -15.06 -14.38
C ASN A 185 0.77 -15.64 -13.49
N THR A 186 0.80 -16.92 -13.14
CA THR A 186 -0.26 -17.61 -12.38
C THR A 186 0.32 -18.54 -11.31
N LEU A 187 1.62 -18.42 -11.01
CA LEU A 187 2.34 -19.27 -10.05
C LEU A 187 2.78 -18.48 -8.82
N ALA A 188 2.34 -17.23 -8.68
CA ALA A 188 2.57 -16.47 -7.47
C ALA A 188 1.77 -17.14 -6.35
N PRO A 189 2.39 -17.48 -5.20
CA PRO A 189 1.61 -17.74 -3.99
C PRO A 189 0.66 -16.57 -3.82
N ASP A 190 -0.60 -16.78 -3.42
CA ASP A 190 -1.70 -15.78 -3.44
C ASP A 190 -1.33 -14.40 -2.82
N PHE A 191 -0.60 -13.59 -3.59
CA PHE A 191 -0.15 -12.25 -3.26
C PHE A 191 -0.97 -11.32 -4.15
N ASN A 192 -2.19 -11.02 -3.71
CA ASN A 192 -3.19 -10.25 -4.46
C ASN A 192 -2.86 -8.74 -4.55
N VAL A 193 -1.57 -8.38 -4.58
CA VAL A 193 -1.03 -7.01 -4.59
C VAL A 193 -0.03 -6.93 -5.75
N ASP A 194 0.00 -5.81 -6.47
CA ASP A 194 0.97 -5.54 -7.56
C ASP A 194 2.40 -5.43 -6.97
N LEU A 195 3.02 -6.57 -6.71
CA LEU A 195 4.37 -6.67 -6.16
C LEU A 195 5.40 -6.28 -7.23
N ASP A 196 6.45 -5.56 -6.80
CA ASP A 196 7.65 -5.41 -7.62
C ASP A 196 8.21 -6.80 -7.96
N SER A 197 8.52 -7.04 -9.24
CA SER A 197 9.08 -8.30 -9.72
C SER A 197 10.35 -8.70 -8.97
N GLU A 198 11.15 -7.73 -8.46
CA GLU A 198 12.31 -8.04 -7.64
C GLU A 198 11.93 -8.71 -6.31
N ILE A 199 10.84 -8.25 -5.67
CA ILE A 199 10.34 -8.83 -4.42
C ILE A 199 9.77 -10.21 -4.69
N GLU A 200 8.93 -10.37 -5.71
CA GLU A 200 8.36 -11.66 -6.09
C GLU A 200 9.46 -12.71 -6.36
N ASN A 201 10.51 -12.32 -7.10
CA ASN A 201 11.67 -13.17 -7.36
C ASN A 201 12.38 -13.60 -6.06
N TYR A 202 12.50 -12.69 -5.09
CA TYR A 202 13.07 -13.01 -3.78
C TYR A 202 12.21 -14.03 -3.02
N LEU A 203 10.88 -13.89 -3.02
CA LEU A 203 9.97 -14.83 -2.36
C LEU A 203 10.14 -16.25 -2.91
N TYR A 204 10.21 -16.39 -4.24
CA TYR A 204 10.50 -17.68 -4.88
C TYR A 204 11.85 -18.26 -4.49
N CYS A 205 12.90 -17.43 -4.43
CA CYS A 205 14.24 -17.91 -4.07
C CYS A 205 14.28 -18.44 -2.63
N VAL A 206 13.52 -17.84 -1.73
CA VAL A 206 13.41 -18.30 -0.34
C VAL A 206 12.66 -19.63 -0.27
N SER A 207 11.52 -19.77 -0.97
CA SER A 207 10.80 -21.05 -1.03
C SER A 207 11.66 -22.14 -1.67
N GLY A 208 12.36 -21.80 -2.76
CA GLY A 208 13.29 -22.71 -3.43
C GLY A 208 14.44 -23.16 -2.52
N LEU A 209 14.96 -22.26 -1.68
CA LEU A 209 15.97 -22.60 -0.68
C LEU A 209 15.43 -23.67 0.30
N LEU A 210 14.21 -23.50 0.81
CA LEU A 210 13.58 -24.46 1.71
C LEU A 210 13.43 -25.84 1.05
N LYS A 211 12.88 -25.91 -0.17
CA LYS A 211 12.67 -27.18 -0.87
C LYS A 211 13.97 -27.90 -1.21
N LEU A 212 14.98 -27.15 -1.65
CA LEU A 212 16.29 -27.74 -1.91
C LEU A 212 16.97 -28.22 -0.61
N MET A 213 16.82 -27.49 0.50
CA MET A 213 17.33 -27.92 1.82
C MET A 213 16.65 -29.21 2.31
N GLN A 214 15.32 -29.31 2.18
CA GLN A 214 14.57 -30.52 2.51
C GLN A 214 15.05 -31.72 1.68
N SER A 215 15.26 -31.52 0.38
CA SER A 215 15.79 -32.56 -0.50
C SER A 215 17.22 -32.98 -0.12
N GLU A 216 18.11 -32.04 0.22
CA GLU A 216 19.46 -32.38 0.71
C GLU A 216 19.45 -33.18 2.01
N ALA A 217 18.51 -32.88 2.93
CA ALA A 217 18.35 -33.62 4.17
C ALA A 217 18.01 -35.10 3.90
N LEU A 218 17.13 -35.37 2.93
CA LEU A 218 16.74 -36.73 2.53
C LEU A 218 17.88 -37.50 1.87
N ILE A 219 18.59 -36.88 0.91
CA ILE A 219 19.72 -37.52 0.21
C ILE A 219 20.82 -37.92 1.22
N MET A 220 21.07 -37.05 2.20
CA MET A 220 22.09 -37.27 3.21
C MET A 220 21.81 -38.49 4.11
N THR A 221 20.53 -38.80 4.39
CA THR A 221 20.15 -39.90 5.31
C THR A 221 20.70 -41.26 4.87
N GLY A 222 20.77 -41.52 3.56
CA GLY A 222 21.29 -42.77 3.02
C GLY A 222 22.82 -42.88 3.01
N ILE A 223 23.53 -41.76 2.95
CA ILE A 223 24.99 -41.75 2.68
C ILE A 223 25.80 -41.44 3.94
N ILE A 224 25.34 -40.49 4.76
CA ILE A 224 26.11 -39.99 5.90
C ILE A 224 25.71 -40.70 7.18
N PRO A 225 26.66 -41.15 8.01
CA PRO A 225 26.36 -41.78 9.30
C PRO A 225 25.55 -40.85 10.22
N GLY A 226 24.57 -41.41 10.93
CA GLY A 226 23.64 -40.66 11.77
C GLY A 226 24.30 -39.68 12.75
N GLU A 227 25.42 -40.06 13.38
CA GLU A 227 26.17 -39.17 14.29
C GLU A 227 26.74 -37.90 13.62
N HIS A 228 26.93 -37.92 12.30
CA HIS A 228 27.55 -36.83 11.53
C HIS A 228 26.56 -36.04 10.68
N GLN A 229 25.34 -36.52 10.48
CA GLN A 229 24.33 -35.90 9.59
C GLN A 229 24.07 -34.43 9.94
N ARG A 230 23.80 -34.12 11.21
CA ARG A 230 23.48 -32.75 11.66
C ARG A 230 24.59 -31.74 11.35
N LYS A 231 25.84 -32.09 11.67
CA LYS A 231 27.02 -31.24 11.41
C LYS A 231 27.30 -31.10 9.91
N THR A 232 27.06 -32.16 9.15
CA THR A 232 27.25 -32.18 7.69
C THR A 232 26.22 -31.29 7.02
N PHE A 233 24.94 -31.42 7.39
CA PHE A 233 23.85 -30.59 6.88
C PHE A 233 24.08 -29.11 7.14
N ASP A 234 24.55 -28.76 8.35
CA ASP A 234 24.88 -27.38 8.71
C ASP A 234 25.89 -26.75 7.72
N LYS A 235 26.93 -27.50 7.34
CA LYS A 235 27.91 -27.06 6.35
C LYS A 235 27.36 -27.00 4.92
N ILE A 236 26.42 -27.89 4.56
CA ILE A 236 25.80 -27.90 3.22
C ILE A 236 25.01 -26.60 3.01
N THR A 237 24.15 -26.26 3.97
CA THR A 237 23.17 -25.17 3.84
C THR A 237 23.77 -23.79 4.07
N GLU A 238 24.89 -23.68 4.81
CA GLU A 238 25.49 -22.42 5.24
C GLU A 238 25.67 -21.39 4.11
N LYS A 239 26.29 -21.80 2.99
CA LYS A 239 26.58 -20.89 1.87
C LYS A 239 25.31 -20.41 1.16
N ALA A 240 24.35 -21.30 0.96
CA ALA A 240 23.08 -21.01 0.30
C ALA A 240 22.20 -20.08 1.16
N MET A 241 22.05 -20.40 2.45
CA MET A 241 21.31 -19.56 3.40
C MET A 241 21.92 -18.17 3.52
N THR A 242 23.25 -18.08 3.61
CA THR A 242 23.93 -16.78 3.74
C THR A 242 23.69 -15.90 2.51
N MET A 243 23.72 -16.48 1.31
CA MET A 243 23.44 -15.75 0.07
C MET A 243 22.01 -15.19 0.04
N ILE A 244 21.00 -16.04 0.28
CA ILE A 244 19.60 -15.62 0.23
C ILE A 244 19.28 -14.62 1.34
N PHE A 245 19.74 -14.85 2.57
CA PHE A 245 19.44 -13.93 3.67
C PHE A 245 20.16 -12.59 3.55
N GLN A 246 21.31 -12.54 2.87
CA GLN A 246 21.94 -11.26 2.51
C GLN A 246 21.09 -10.45 1.53
N ASP A 247 20.39 -11.10 0.59
CA ASP A 247 19.44 -10.41 -0.29
C ASP A 247 18.26 -9.84 0.53
N GLY A 248 17.75 -10.60 1.51
CA GLY A 248 16.71 -10.13 2.44
C GLY A 248 17.15 -8.92 3.29
N GLU A 249 18.37 -8.95 3.84
CA GLU A 249 18.95 -7.80 4.55
C GLU A 249 19.19 -6.60 3.62
N ALA A 250 19.46 -6.83 2.33
CA ALA A 250 19.59 -5.75 1.34
C ALA A 250 18.24 -5.05 1.10
N ILE A 251 17.13 -5.80 1.02
CA ILE A 251 15.76 -5.25 0.95
C ILE A 251 15.47 -4.41 2.19
N SER A 252 15.70 -4.96 3.38
CA SER A 252 15.56 -4.26 4.67
C SER A 252 16.35 -2.94 4.68
N SER A 253 17.62 -3.01 4.28
CA SER A 253 18.51 -1.85 4.21
C SER A 253 18.09 -0.81 3.17
N ALA A 254 17.51 -1.24 2.04
CA ALA A 254 16.99 -0.35 1.01
C ALA A 254 15.77 0.42 1.51
N ALA A 255 14.80 -0.28 2.12
CA ALA A 255 13.64 0.34 2.75
C ALA A 255 14.06 1.34 3.83
N LYS A 256 14.98 0.96 4.71
CA LYS A 256 15.52 1.87 5.74
C LYS A 256 16.15 3.13 5.15
N ARG A 257 16.91 3.03 4.05
CA ARG A 257 17.50 4.20 3.37
C ARG A 257 16.45 5.09 2.71
N ALA A 258 15.36 4.52 2.19
CA ALA A 258 14.28 5.27 1.56
C ALA A 258 13.43 6.02 2.61
N VAL A 259 13.14 5.38 3.73
CA VAL A 259 12.47 5.97 4.90
C VAL A 259 13.25 7.19 5.42
N LEU A 260 14.58 7.09 5.52
CA LEU A 260 15.45 8.24 5.88
C LEU A 260 15.40 9.40 4.86
N LYS A 261 14.93 9.14 3.64
CA LYS A 261 14.71 10.16 2.60
C LYS A 261 13.25 10.63 2.53
N HIS A 262 12.45 10.30 3.55
CA HIS A 262 11.01 10.57 3.62
C HIS A 262 10.16 9.84 2.57
N ASP A 263 10.68 8.76 1.97
CA ASP A 263 9.89 7.84 1.16
C ASP A 263 9.46 6.64 2.03
N TYR A 264 8.32 6.82 2.70
CA TYR A 264 7.75 5.80 3.58
C TYR A 264 7.06 4.69 2.79
N THR A 265 6.66 4.94 1.54
CA THR A 265 6.01 3.90 0.71
C THR A 265 6.96 2.76 0.40
N ALA A 266 8.27 3.01 0.37
CA ALA A 266 9.29 1.97 0.23
C ALA A 266 9.22 0.90 1.34
N VAL A 267 8.70 1.20 2.54
CA VAL A 267 8.53 0.19 3.59
C VAL A 267 7.54 -0.90 3.19
N LEU A 268 6.60 -0.62 2.28
CA LEU A 268 5.60 -1.59 1.82
C LEU A 268 6.27 -2.79 1.14
N THR A 269 7.48 -2.64 0.57
CA THR A 269 8.26 -3.75 0.02
C THR A 269 8.70 -4.78 1.07
N VAL A 270 8.79 -4.38 2.34
CA VAL A 270 9.15 -5.26 3.47
C VAL A 270 7.99 -6.15 3.89
N PHE A 271 6.75 -5.73 3.66
CA PHE A 271 5.54 -6.39 4.17
C PHE A 271 5.34 -7.79 3.55
N PRO A 272 5.36 -7.97 2.22
CA PRO A 272 5.27 -9.30 1.61
C PRO A 272 6.41 -10.21 2.04
N VAL A 273 7.63 -9.67 2.15
CA VAL A 273 8.81 -10.43 2.56
C VAL A 273 8.67 -10.94 3.99
N ALA A 274 8.34 -10.06 4.93
CA ALA A 274 8.16 -10.44 6.33
C ALA A 274 7.00 -11.44 6.52
N LYS A 275 5.90 -11.26 5.77
CA LYS A 275 4.76 -12.19 5.75
C LYS A 275 5.20 -13.58 5.29
N HIS A 276 5.83 -13.68 4.13
CA HIS A 276 6.27 -14.94 3.54
C HIS A 276 7.27 -15.68 4.43
N LEU A 277 8.30 -14.97 4.92
CA LEU A 277 9.28 -15.55 5.84
C LEU A 277 8.65 -16.07 7.12
N SER A 278 7.62 -15.40 7.63
CA SER A 278 6.89 -15.85 8.81
C SER A 278 6.01 -17.08 8.53
N GLN A 279 5.44 -17.19 7.33
CA GLN A 279 4.61 -18.32 6.92
C GLN A 279 5.44 -19.60 6.77
N ILE A 280 6.59 -19.55 6.09
CA ILE A 280 7.45 -20.72 5.88
C ILE A 280 8.30 -21.10 7.10
N ARG A 281 8.31 -20.24 8.13
CA ARG A 281 9.15 -20.40 9.31
C ARG A 281 9.04 -21.77 9.98
N PRO A 282 7.84 -22.36 10.19
CA PRO A 282 7.71 -23.67 10.84
C PRO A 282 8.43 -24.77 10.07
N GLU A 283 8.23 -24.84 8.74
CA GLU A 283 8.91 -25.82 7.87
C GLU A 283 10.42 -25.61 7.86
N PHE A 284 10.88 -24.35 7.92
CA PHE A 284 12.30 -24.02 8.01
C PHE A 284 12.91 -24.48 9.34
N GLU A 285 12.21 -24.28 10.46
CA GLU A 285 12.65 -24.71 11.79
C GLU A 285 12.66 -26.24 11.91
N GLU A 286 11.68 -26.93 11.31
CA GLU A 286 11.64 -28.39 11.20
C GLU A 286 12.82 -28.92 10.38
N THR A 287 13.06 -28.36 9.19
CA THR A 287 14.16 -28.75 8.31
C THR A 287 15.52 -28.56 8.97
N LEU A 288 15.67 -27.52 9.79
CA LEU A 288 16.91 -27.22 10.51
C LEU A 288 17.02 -27.92 11.88
N GLN A 289 16.09 -28.80 12.25
CA GLN A 289 16.10 -29.45 13.55
C GLN A 289 17.42 -30.20 13.81
N GLY A 290 18.07 -29.91 14.94
CA GLY A 290 19.34 -30.52 15.33
C GLY A 290 20.60 -29.88 14.73
N THR A 291 20.49 -28.86 13.86
CA THR A 291 21.63 -28.03 13.43
C THR A 291 22.11 -27.08 14.54
N THR A 292 23.21 -26.35 14.30
CA THR A 292 23.76 -25.44 15.31
C THR A 292 22.79 -24.30 15.64
N PRO A 293 22.81 -23.77 16.88
CA PRO A 293 21.97 -22.62 17.24
C PRO A 293 22.17 -21.42 16.30
N THR A 294 23.41 -21.19 15.85
CA THR A 294 23.76 -20.10 14.93
C THR A 294 23.03 -20.22 13.59
N THR A 295 22.91 -21.41 13.03
CA THR A 295 22.18 -21.62 11.77
C THR A 295 20.68 -21.48 11.97
N ARG A 296 20.14 -22.06 13.05
CA ARG A 296 18.71 -21.95 13.38
C ARG A 296 18.26 -20.53 13.67
N SER A 297 19.13 -19.66 14.20
CA SER A 297 18.77 -18.28 14.49
C SER A 297 18.74 -17.38 13.23
N LYS A 298 19.34 -17.79 12.11
CA LYS A 298 19.48 -16.91 10.93
C LYS A 298 18.14 -16.39 10.38
N LEU A 299 17.14 -17.27 10.20
CA LEU A 299 15.82 -16.87 9.70
C LEU A 299 15.06 -16.00 10.71
N PRO A 300 14.93 -16.38 12.00
CA PRO A 300 14.35 -15.51 13.02
C PRO A 300 15.03 -14.13 13.12
N THR A 301 16.36 -14.07 12.99
CA THR A 301 17.10 -12.79 13.01
C THR A 301 16.75 -11.91 11.82
N LEU A 302 16.63 -12.48 10.60
CA LEU A 302 16.20 -11.73 9.43
C LEU A 302 14.76 -11.21 9.58
N ILE A 303 13.84 -12.06 10.05
CA ILE A 303 12.44 -11.65 10.33
C ILE A 303 12.43 -10.49 11.33
N ALA A 304 13.17 -10.60 12.44
CA ALA A 304 13.25 -9.53 13.44
C ALA A 304 13.88 -8.24 12.88
N SER A 305 14.87 -8.34 11.99
CA SER A 305 15.48 -7.19 11.29
C SER A 305 14.45 -6.46 10.41
N LEU A 306 13.66 -7.21 9.64
CA LEU A 306 12.57 -6.67 8.81
C LEU A 306 11.45 -6.07 9.67
N GLU A 307 11.02 -6.78 10.71
CA GLU A 307 10.00 -6.33 11.66
C GLU A 307 10.43 -5.01 12.33
N THR A 308 11.69 -4.91 12.78
CA THR A 308 12.25 -3.69 13.38
C THR A 308 12.33 -2.52 12.38
N THR A 309 12.68 -2.81 11.13
CA THR A 309 12.73 -1.79 10.07
C THR A 309 11.34 -1.25 9.75
N GLY A 310 10.35 -2.14 9.62
CA GLY A 310 8.95 -1.76 9.47
C GLY A 310 8.46 -0.93 10.65
N ALA A 311 8.75 -1.36 11.88
CA ALA A 311 8.35 -0.67 13.10
C ALA A 311 8.87 0.77 13.19
N LYS A 312 10.14 1.00 12.83
CA LYS A 312 10.72 2.36 12.78
C LYS A 312 10.06 3.22 11.70
N ALA A 313 9.83 2.66 10.52
CA ALA A 313 9.16 3.38 9.44
C ALA A 313 7.72 3.78 9.80
N LEU A 314 6.98 2.91 10.51
CA LEU A 314 5.64 3.22 11.01
C LEU A 314 5.66 4.33 12.07
N GLU A 315 6.66 4.35 12.94
CA GLU A 315 6.83 5.43 13.92
C GLU A 315 7.16 6.77 13.24
N GLU A 316 8.12 6.77 12.31
CA GLU A 316 8.50 7.97 11.56
C GLU A 316 7.36 8.49 10.68
N PHE A 317 6.60 7.60 10.04
CA PHE A 317 5.42 7.97 9.26
C PHE A 317 4.37 8.66 10.15
N PHE A 318 4.12 8.13 11.35
CA PHE A 318 3.21 8.77 12.30
C PHE A 318 3.69 10.18 12.68
N ASP A 319 5.00 10.36 12.93
CA ASP A 319 5.57 11.65 13.27
C ASP A 319 5.49 12.65 12.11
N VAL A 320 5.62 12.21 10.86
CA VAL A 320 5.41 13.06 9.67
C VAL A 320 3.97 13.50 9.57
N VAL A 321 3.01 12.58 9.69
CA VAL A 321 1.57 12.94 9.66
C VAL A 321 1.21 13.93 10.76
N LYS A 322 1.82 13.77 11.95
CA LYS A 322 1.59 14.66 13.10
C LYS A 322 2.21 16.04 12.90
N ASN A 323 3.44 16.10 12.41
CA ASN A 323 4.26 17.32 12.39
C ASN A 323 4.40 17.96 11.00
N ASP A 324 3.55 17.58 10.03
CA ASP A 324 3.58 18.14 8.68
C ASP A 324 3.43 19.67 8.70
N PRO A 325 4.37 20.43 8.12
CA PRO A 325 4.50 21.87 8.34
C PRO A 325 3.31 22.70 7.85
N ASP A 326 2.74 23.53 8.72
CA ASP A 326 1.48 24.25 8.52
C ASP A 326 1.40 25.14 7.26
N LYS A 327 2.52 25.73 6.82
CA LYS A 327 2.54 26.70 5.71
C LYS A 327 3.03 26.12 4.37
N SER A 328 3.61 24.92 4.38
CA SER A 328 4.08 24.30 3.15
C SER A 328 2.90 23.67 2.43
N ASN A 329 2.72 23.97 1.14
CA ASN A 329 1.75 23.30 0.26
C ASN A 329 0.25 23.47 0.58
N MET A 330 -0.15 24.53 1.28
CA MET A 330 -1.58 24.78 1.56
C MET A 330 -2.37 25.11 0.27
N PRO A 331 -3.46 24.39 -0.03
CA PRO A 331 -4.25 24.62 -1.24
C PRO A 331 -5.02 25.94 -1.15
N ARG A 332 -4.90 26.80 -2.16
CA ARG A 332 -5.52 28.14 -2.14
C ARG A 332 -7.05 28.12 -2.16
N ASP A 333 -7.63 27.03 -2.66
CA ASP A 333 -9.06 26.82 -2.86
C ASP A 333 -9.69 25.96 -1.75
N GLY A 334 -8.91 25.50 -0.77
CA GLY A 334 -9.39 24.65 0.31
C GLY A 334 -9.70 23.22 -0.14
N THR A 335 -9.14 22.72 -1.25
CA THR A 335 -9.30 21.32 -1.64
C THR A 335 -8.63 20.33 -0.66
N VAL A 336 -8.78 19.03 -0.91
CA VAL A 336 -8.16 17.96 -0.10
C VAL A 336 -6.64 18.10 -0.12
N HIS A 337 -6.03 18.01 1.06
CA HIS A 337 -4.58 18.09 1.21
C HIS A 337 -3.92 16.78 0.78
N GLU A 338 -2.74 16.85 0.17
CA GLU A 338 -2.00 15.67 -0.30
C GLU A 338 -1.68 14.70 0.85
N LEU A 339 -1.33 15.23 2.02
CA LEU A 339 -1.11 14.47 3.26
C LEU A 339 -2.28 13.52 3.58
N THR A 340 -3.52 13.97 3.41
CA THR A 340 -4.72 13.18 3.70
C THR A 340 -4.83 12.00 2.74
N SER A 341 -4.64 12.23 1.45
CA SER A 341 -4.68 11.17 0.44
C SER A 341 -3.55 10.16 0.63
N ASN A 342 -2.32 10.63 0.84
CA ASN A 342 -1.15 9.78 1.03
C ASN A 342 -1.27 8.93 2.29
N ALA A 343 -1.75 9.52 3.40
CA ALA A 343 -1.93 8.79 4.65
C ALA A 343 -2.97 7.67 4.53
N LEU A 344 -4.11 7.94 3.90
CA LEU A 344 -5.17 6.94 3.74
C LEU A 344 -4.77 5.82 2.78
N THR A 345 -4.09 6.16 1.68
CA THR A 345 -3.55 5.18 0.72
C THR A 345 -2.52 4.29 1.42
N PHE A 346 -1.66 4.85 2.28
CA PHE A 346 -0.70 4.05 3.04
C PHE A 346 -1.39 3.09 4.02
N LEU A 347 -2.39 3.58 4.76
CA LEU A 347 -3.14 2.78 5.75
C LEU A 347 -3.95 1.64 5.12
N GLU A 348 -4.42 1.80 3.88
CA GLU A 348 -5.14 0.77 3.11
C GLU A 348 -4.34 -0.53 3.00
N HIS A 349 -3.03 -0.44 2.75
CA HIS A 349 -2.17 -1.59 2.58
C HIS A 349 -2.13 -2.51 3.81
N PHE A 350 -2.48 -2.03 5.01
CA PHE A 350 -2.40 -2.86 6.21
C PHE A 350 -3.46 -3.96 6.24
N LEU A 351 -4.54 -3.84 5.45
CA LEU A 351 -5.61 -4.82 5.39
C LEU A 351 -5.13 -6.18 4.91
N ASP A 352 -4.16 -6.21 3.98
CA ASP A 352 -3.58 -7.46 3.43
C ASP A 352 -2.49 -8.07 4.33
N TYR A 353 -2.04 -7.32 5.34
CA TYR A 353 -0.87 -7.59 6.16
C TYR A 353 -1.12 -7.35 7.65
N ILE A 354 -2.32 -7.63 8.17
CA ILE A 354 -2.69 -7.36 9.57
C ILE A 354 -1.70 -8.01 10.56
N ASP A 355 -1.44 -9.31 10.44
CA ASP A 355 -0.56 -10.02 11.36
C ASP A 355 0.89 -9.53 11.26
N THR A 356 1.35 -9.27 10.04
CA THR A 356 2.70 -8.71 9.78
C THR A 356 2.84 -7.30 10.36
N THR A 357 1.82 -6.46 10.20
CA THR A 357 1.79 -5.10 10.75
C THR A 357 1.75 -5.14 12.27
N ALA A 358 0.96 -6.04 12.87
CA ALA A 358 0.92 -6.23 14.32
C ALA A 358 2.29 -6.66 14.87
N ALA A 359 2.95 -7.61 14.21
CA ALA A 359 4.30 -8.06 14.58
C ALA A 359 5.32 -6.91 14.52
N MET A 360 5.28 -6.08 13.47
CA MET A 360 6.10 -4.87 13.38
C MET A 360 5.81 -3.90 14.53
N LEU A 361 4.54 -3.61 14.83
CA LEU A 361 4.15 -2.70 15.91
C LEU A 361 4.59 -3.20 17.31
N THR A 362 4.80 -4.52 17.47
CA THR A 362 5.28 -5.12 18.73
C THR A 362 6.81 -5.22 18.79
N ALA A 363 7.51 -5.17 17.66
CA ALA A 363 8.96 -5.37 17.59
C ALA A 363 9.77 -4.40 18.48
N HIS A 364 9.27 -3.18 18.73
CA HIS A 364 9.91 -2.21 19.64
C HIS A 364 9.51 -2.36 21.11
N ARG A 365 8.43 -3.08 21.41
CA ARG A 365 7.92 -3.26 22.78
C ARG A 365 8.65 -4.38 23.53
N ASP A 366 9.21 -5.34 22.81
CA ASP A 366 9.78 -6.56 23.39
C ASP A 366 11.32 -6.59 23.32
N GLN A 367 11.98 -5.83 24.20
CA GLN A 367 13.30 -6.24 24.73
C GLN A 367 13.17 -7.26 25.88
N GLY A 368 11.95 -7.64 26.26
CA GLY A 368 11.64 -8.72 27.18
C GLY A 368 10.71 -9.72 26.50
N TYR A 369 10.98 -11.02 26.69
CA TYR A 369 10.19 -12.14 26.17
C TYR A 369 8.69 -11.96 26.46
N SER A 370 7.93 -11.45 25.50
CA SER A 370 6.49 -11.63 25.44
C SER A 370 6.19 -12.66 24.35
N ALA A 371 5.33 -13.62 24.66
CA ALA A 371 4.89 -14.62 23.70
C ALA A 371 4.24 -13.89 22.52
N LYS A 372 4.73 -14.12 21.28
CA LYS A 372 4.02 -13.68 20.07
C LYS A 372 2.58 -14.16 20.18
N THR A 373 1.64 -13.26 20.40
CA THR A 373 0.24 -13.62 20.57
C THR A 373 -0.25 -14.13 19.24
N THR A 374 -0.59 -15.41 19.15
CA THR A 374 -1.24 -16.00 17.97
C THR A 374 -2.72 -15.61 17.88
N ASP A 375 -3.17 -14.70 18.75
CA ASP A 375 -4.53 -14.19 18.78
C ASP A 375 -4.73 -13.16 17.66
N VAL A 376 -5.41 -13.61 16.61
CA VAL A 376 -5.80 -12.81 15.44
C VAL A 376 -6.62 -11.58 15.86
N GLU A 377 -7.44 -11.68 16.91
CA GLU A 377 -8.25 -10.54 17.38
C GLU A 377 -7.38 -9.50 18.09
N ALA A 378 -6.40 -9.93 18.89
CA ALA A 378 -5.42 -9.04 19.51
C ALA A 378 -4.59 -8.30 18.45
N ASN A 379 -4.13 -9.00 17.41
CA ASN A 379 -3.40 -8.41 16.29
C ASN A 379 -4.24 -7.35 15.56
N LYS A 380 -5.49 -7.68 15.21
CA LYS A 380 -6.44 -6.74 14.61
C LYS A 380 -6.64 -5.50 15.48
N ARG A 381 -6.81 -5.69 16.80
CA ARG A 381 -6.98 -4.59 17.76
C ARG A 381 -5.75 -3.69 17.83
N GLN A 382 -4.56 -4.27 17.76
CA GLN A 382 -3.31 -3.51 17.77
C GLN A 382 -3.15 -2.65 16.50
N VAL A 383 -3.39 -3.24 15.32
CA VAL A 383 -3.37 -2.48 14.06
C VAL A 383 -4.44 -1.40 14.08
N SER A 384 -5.67 -1.73 14.52
CA SER A 384 -6.77 -0.76 14.69
C SER A 384 -6.36 0.44 15.55
N ASN A 385 -5.72 0.20 16.71
CA ASN A 385 -5.24 1.27 17.57
C ASN A 385 -4.22 2.17 16.87
N TYR A 386 -3.31 1.59 16.07
CA TYR A 386 -2.35 2.38 15.30
C TYR A 386 -3.03 3.21 14.20
N VAL A 387 -3.96 2.61 13.43
CA VAL A 387 -4.72 3.34 12.41
C VAL A 387 -5.50 4.51 13.04
N ALA A 388 -6.20 4.27 14.15
CA ALA A 388 -6.92 5.31 14.88
C ALA A 388 -5.97 6.43 15.39
N LYS A 389 -4.77 6.06 15.87
CA LYS A 389 -3.74 7.02 16.29
C LYS A 389 -3.28 7.91 15.14
N VAL A 390 -3.04 7.34 13.95
CA VAL A 390 -2.66 8.09 12.74
C VAL A 390 -3.80 9.02 12.29
N LEU A 391 -5.04 8.53 12.25
CA LEU A 391 -6.20 9.34 11.89
C LEU A 391 -6.42 10.51 12.85
N GLY A 392 -6.24 10.30 14.15
CA GLY A 392 -6.30 11.37 15.15
C GLY A 392 -5.20 12.41 14.98
N ALA A 393 -3.96 11.99 14.69
CA ALA A 393 -2.86 12.91 14.40
C ALA A 393 -3.09 13.69 13.11
N LEU A 394 -3.59 13.04 12.05
CA LEU A 394 -3.97 13.68 10.80
C LEU A 394 -5.05 14.74 11.03
N SER A 395 -6.08 14.42 11.81
CA SER A 395 -7.19 15.34 12.12
C SER A 395 -6.70 16.57 12.87
N LEU A 396 -5.88 16.38 13.92
CA LEU A 396 -5.27 17.48 14.66
C LEU A 396 -4.38 18.38 13.79
N ASN A 397 -3.61 17.77 12.88
CA ASN A 397 -2.75 18.50 11.95
C ASN A 397 -3.60 19.30 10.94
N LEU A 398 -4.66 18.72 10.39
CA LEU A 398 -5.61 19.41 9.52
C LEU A 398 -6.27 20.60 10.21
N ASP A 399 -6.66 20.47 11.48
CA ASP A 399 -7.22 21.57 12.28
C ASP A 399 -6.21 22.71 12.50
N GLN A 400 -4.92 22.40 12.65
CA GLN A 400 -3.85 23.41 12.73
C GLN A 400 -3.65 24.12 11.39
N LYS A 401 -3.58 23.34 10.30
CA LYS A 401 -3.49 23.86 8.93
C LYS A 401 -4.67 24.76 8.57
N ALA A 402 -5.90 24.41 8.96
CA ALA A 402 -7.09 25.20 8.69
C ALA A 402 -7.01 26.62 9.29
N LYS A 403 -6.30 26.80 10.41
CA LYS A 403 -6.10 28.11 11.05
C LYS A 403 -5.14 29.03 10.30
N THR A 404 -4.43 28.52 9.30
CA THR A 404 -3.52 29.33 8.47
C THR A 404 -4.25 30.17 7.41
N TYR A 405 -5.49 29.80 7.05
CA TYR A 405 -6.29 30.58 6.13
C TYR A 405 -6.71 31.92 6.78
N SER A 406 -6.62 33.01 6.01
CA SER A 406 -7.12 34.31 6.47
C SER A 406 -8.65 34.33 6.57
N ASP A 407 -9.32 33.59 5.68
CA ASP A 407 -10.77 33.42 5.69
C ASP A 407 -11.15 32.16 6.49
N GLN A 408 -11.81 32.35 7.64
CA GLN A 408 -12.28 31.26 8.49
C GLN A 408 -13.25 30.31 7.78
N TYR A 409 -14.02 30.80 6.81
CA TYR A 409 -14.97 29.99 6.05
C TYR A 409 -14.27 29.14 5.00
N LEU A 410 -13.15 29.61 4.46
CA LEU A 410 -12.27 28.78 3.64
C LEU A 410 -11.61 27.67 4.48
N GLY A 411 -11.19 28.00 5.70
CA GLY A 411 -10.71 27.00 6.67
C GLY A 411 -11.76 25.92 6.97
N ALA A 412 -13.03 26.31 7.14
CA ALA A 412 -14.14 25.36 7.30
C ALA A 412 -14.37 24.48 6.06
N ILE A 413 -14.30 25.04 4.85
CA ILE A 413 -14.39 24.27 3.59
C ILE A 413 -13.22 23.29 3.44
N PHE A 414 -12.01 23.72 3.80
CA PHE A 414 -10.84 22.85 3.81
C PHE A 414 -11.02 21.64 4.73
N LEU A 415 -11.43 21.87 5.99
CA LEU A 415 -11.72 20.79 6.92
C LEU A 415 -12.85 19.90 6.42
N LEU A 416 -13.92 20.49 5.89
CA LEU A 416 -15.04 19.77 5.34
C LEU A 416 -14.62 18.81 4.22
N ASN A 417 -13.80 19.27 3.27
CA ASN A 417 -13.31 18.45 2.16
C ASN A 417 -12.44 17.29 2.66
N ASN A 418 -11.51 17.56 3.58
CA ASN A 418 -10.60 16.53 4.08
C ASN A 418 -11.32 15.50 4.96
N TYR A 419 -12.20 15.91 5.87
CA TYR A 419 -12.96 14.99 6.71
C TYR A 419 -13.97 14.16 5.90
N HIS A 420 -14.60 14.76 4.89
CA HIS A 420 -15.44 14.00 3.95
C HIS A 420 -14.62 12.98 3.16
N PHE A 421 -13.42 13.35 2.71
CA PHE A 421 -12.52 12.42 2.03
C PHE A 421 -12.06 11.28 2.95
N ILE A 422 -11.74 11.57 4.21
CA ILE A 422 -11.40 10.54 5.21
C ILE A 422 -12.57 9.57 5.39
N LEU A 423 -13.77 10.07 5.68
CA LEU A 423 -14.95 9.23 5.87
C LEU A 423 -15.23 8.33 4.65
N LYS A 424 -15.18 8.91 3.43
CA LYS A 424 -15.39 8.14 2.20
C LYS A 424 -14.28 7.16 1.87
N SER A 425 -13.04 7.45 2.27
CA SER A 425 -11.93 6.50 2.11
C SER A 425 -12.05 5.33 3.10
N LEU A 426 -12.49 5.60 4.34
CA LEU A 426 -12.74 4.55 5.32
C LEU A 426 -13.83 3.57 4.84
N GLU A 427 -14.92 4.10 4.26
CA GLU A 427 -15.98 3.31 3.64
C GLU A 427 -15.48 2.54 2.41
N ARG A 428 -14.72 3.19 1.53
CA ARG A 428 -14.28 2.61 0.25
C ARG A 428 -13.27 1.48 0.42
N TYR A 429 -12.30 1.66 1.31
CA TYR A 429 -11.22 0.71 1.52
C TYR A 429 -11.57 -0.36 2.55
N ASP A 430 -12.81 -0.42 3.04
CA ASP A 430 -13.21 -1.33 4.12
C ASP A 430 -12.41 -1.15 5.43
N LEU A 431 -11.63 -0.07 5.55
CA LEU A 431 -10.87 0.30 6.76
C LEU A 431 -11.78 0.53 7.97
N THR A 432 -13.04 0.92 7.74
CA THR A 432 -14.06 1.05 8.79
C THR A 432 -14.15 -0.22 9.66
N LYS A 433 -14.16 -1.41 9.05
CA LYS A 433 -14.27 -2.69 9.78
C LYS A 433 -13.12 -2.91 10.75
N LEU A 434 -11.93 -2.43 10.39
CA LEU A 434 -10.75 -2.49 11.25
C LEU A 434 -10.84 -1.47 12.37
N VAL A 435 -11.07 -0.19 12.04
CA VAL A 435 -10.99 0.93 13.00
C VAL A 435 -12.08 0.88 14.07
N ILE A 436 -13.26 0.34 13.75
CA ILE A 436 -14.37 0.17 14.71
C ILE A 436 -13.95 -0.65 15.95
N ILE A 437 -12.96 -1.54 15.82
CA ILE A 437 -12.47 -2.38 16.92
C ILE A 437 -11.90 -1.52 18.06
N SER A 438 -11.20 -0.43 17.74
CA SER A 438 -10.66 0.51 18.73
C SER A 438 -11.54 1.75 18.94
N THR A 439 -12.26 2.18 17.91
CA THR A 439 -13.01 3.43 17.87
C THR A 439 -14.38 3.20 17.25
N PRO A 440 -15.35 2.69 18.04
CA PRO A 440 -16.64 2.23 17.51
C PRO A 440 -17.52 3.35 16.95
N ASP A 441 -17.27 4.60 17.33
CA ASP A 441 -18.03 5.78 16.92
C ASP A 441 -17.37 6.57 15.78
N ILE A 442 -16.34 6.02 15.11
CA ILE A 442 -15.51 6.75 14.13
C ILE A 442 -16.33 7.39 12.99
N GLU A 443 -17.33 6.69 12.45
CA GLU A 443 -18.18 7.22 11.38
C GLU A 443 -19.07 8.36 11.88
N SER A 444 -19.66 8.18 13.06
CA SER A 444 -20.52 9.20 13.69
C SER A 444 -19.70 10.44 14.07
N HIS A 445 -18.47 10.23 14.54
CA HIS A 445 -17.52 11.28 14.86
C HIS A 445 -17.22 12.17 13.65
N TYR A 446 -16.79 11.58 12.52
CA TYR A 446 -16.53 12.36 11.31
C TYR A 446 -17.80 12.98 10.72
N ALA A 447 -18.94 12.29 10.79
CA ALA A 447 -20.22 12.83 10.33
C ALA A 447 -20.63 14.11 11.10
N GLU A 448 -20.48 14.12 12.43
CA GLU A 448 -20.78 15.31 13.24
C GLU A 448 -19.76 16.43 13.01
N ILE A 449 -18.47 16.13 12.82
CA ILE A 449 -17.46 17.14 12.45
C ILE A 449 -17.80 17.76 11.09
N ILE A 450 -18.14 16.96 10.09
CA ILE A 450 -18.55 17.42 8.75
C ILE A 450 -19.75 18.38 8.86
N LYS A 451 -20.75 18.01 9.66
CA LYS A 451 -21.93 18.85 9.91
C LYS A 451 -21.59 20.15 10.64
N GLU A 452 -20.65 20.12 11.59
CA GLU A 452 -20.14 21.32 12.24
C GLU A 452 -19.42 22.24 11.25
N GLN A 453 -18.57 21.70 10.37
CA GLN A 453 -17.88 22.51 9.36
C GLN A 453 -18.86 23.13 8.35
N LYS A 454 -19.93 22.40 7.96
CA LYS A 454 -21.04 22.97 7.18
C LYS A 454 -21.70 24.14 7.91
N ARG A 455 -21.93 24.01 9.21
CA ARG A 455 -22.50 25.08 10.06
C ARG A 455 -21.58 26.29 10.16
N GLU A 456 -20.26 26.08 10.27
CA GLU A 456 -19.30 27.18 10.29
C GLU A 456 -19.25 27.90 8.94
N TYR A 457 -19.19 27.15 7.84
CA TYR A 457 -19.25 27.71 6.49
C TYR A 457 -20.55 28.51 6.24
N SER A 458 -21.71 28.03 6.70
CA SER A 458 -22.98 28.72 6.47
C SER A 458 -23.05 30.10 7.13
N LYS A 459 -22.25 30.36 8.17
CA LYS A 459 -22.12 31.71 8.77
C LYS A 459 -21.54 32.75 7.81
N SER A 460 -20.87 32.34 6.71
CA SER A 460 -20.44 33.25 5.64
C SER A 460 -21.61 34.04 5.03
N TRP A 461 -22.82 33.50 5.11
CA TRP A 461 -24.04 34.15 4.63
C TRP A 461 -24.60 35.20 5.58
N ASN A 462 -24.14 35.28 6.83
CA ASN A 462 -24.73 36.18 7.85
C ASN A 462 -24.70 37.65 7.43
N LYS A 463 -23.63 38.10 6.75
CA LYS A 463 -23.50 39.48 6.25
C LYS A 463 -24.57 39.79 5.20
N VAL A 464 -24.89 38.83 4.34
CA VAL A 464 -25.94 38.96 3.31
C VAL A 464 -27.32 38.85 3.95
N LEU A 465 -27.49 37.92 4.90
CA LEU A 465 -28.75 37.67 5.59
C LEU A 465 -29.18 38.82 6.51
N SER A 466 -28.25 39.52 7.16
CA SER A 466 -28.58 40.64 8.06
C SER A 466 -29.36 41.75 7.36
N HIS A 467 -29.02 42.05 6.10
CA HIS A 467 -29.75 43.03 5.28
C HIS A 467 -31.24 42.71 5.13
N ILE A 468 -31.58 41.42 4.98
CA ILE A 468 -32.95 40.99 4.64
C ILE A 468 -33.74 40.46 5.85
N LEU A 469 -33.07 39.94 6.89
CA LEU A 469 -33.71 39.40 8.08
C LEU A 469 -33.97 40.47 9.15
N GLU A 470 -33.11 41.49 9.29
CA GLU A 470 -33.34 42.58 10.26
C GLU A 470 -34.57 43.43 9.91
N THR A 471 -35.00 43.43 8.65
CA THR A 471 -36.19 44.14 8.17
C THR A 471 -37.52 43.42 8.42
N ASN A 472 -37.49 42.24 9.04
CA ASN A 472 -38.70 41.58 9.57
C ASN A 472 -39.13 42.13 10.94
N LYS A 473 -38.35 43.05 11.56
CA LYS A 473 -38.86 43.84 12.69
C LYS A 473 -39.79 44.94 12.16
N PRO A 474 -41.07 44.96 12.59
CA PRO A 474 -42.07 45.75 11.90
C PRO A 474 -42.10 47.19 12.43
N MET A 475 -41.32 48.09 11.82
CA MET A 475 -41.54 49.54 12.03
C MET A 475 -42.89 50.02 11.47
N SER A 476 -43.51 49.24 10.57
CA SER A 476 -44.78 49.57 9.93
C SER A 476 -46.02 49.01 10.65
N SER A 477 -45.93 47.91 11.42
CA SER A 477 -47.10 47.37 12.13
C SER A 477 -47.51 48.23 13.32
N GLN A 478 -46.54 48.84 14.01
CA GLN A 478 -46.80 49.73 15.14
C GLN A 478 -47.49 51.04 14.71
N ARG A 479 -47.25 51.50 13.47
CA ARG A 479 -47.93 52.68 12.89
C ARG A 479 -49.30 52.34 12.28
N MET A 480 -49.44 51.17 11.63
CA MET A 480 -50.74 50.73 11.10
C MET A 480 -51.80 50.54 12.20
N ALA A 481 -51.41 50.04 13.38
CA ALA A 481 -52.32 49.91 14.53
C ALA A 481 -52.78 51.27 15.10
N LEU A 482 -51.98 52.34 14.94
CA LEU A 482 -52.29 53.69 15.41
C LEU A 482 -53.12 54.51 14.42
N GLU A 483 -52.97 54.28 13.10
CA GLU A 483 -53.80 54.93 12.07
C GLU A 483 -55.17 54.22 11.87
N ALA A 484 -55.27 52.90 12.12
CA ALA A 484 -56.52 52.16 12.02
C ALA A 484 -57.56 52.55 13.10
N ALA A 485 -57.13 53.17 14.20
CA ALA A 485 -58.01 53.58 15.30
C ALA A 485 -58.75 54.92 15.07
N LYS A 486 -58.57 55.61 13.92
CA LYS A 486 -59.02 57.00 13.75
C LYS A 486 -59.97 57.31 12.58
N LEU A 487 -60.55 56.33 11.88
CA LEU A 487 -61.40 56.64 10.72
C LEU A 487 -62.79 55.98 10.81
N LYS A 488 -63.82 56.82 11.02
CA LYS A 488 -65.25 56.49 10.96
C LYS A 488 -65.79 56.58 9.52
N ASP A 489 -66.38 55.47 9.06
CA ASP A 489 -67.66 55.27 8.36
C ASP A 489 -68.20 56.15 7.21
N LYS A 490 -67.46 57.05 6.56
CA LYS A 490 -68.09 57.88 5.50
C LYS A 490 -67.40 58.02 4.14
N GLU A 491 -66.71 56.99 3.64
CA GLU A 491 -66.10 57.07 2.30
C GLU A 491 -66.14 55.75 1.49
N ARG A 492 -67.32 55.14 1.33
CA ARG A 492 -67.45 53.86 0.58
C ARG A 492 -67.44 53.97 -0.95
N GLN A 493 -67.53 55.18 -1.51
CA GLN A 493 -67.54 55.43 -2.97
C GLN A 493 -66.21 55.97 -3.54
N GLN A 494 -65.33 56.52 -2.69
CA GLN A 494 -63.92 56.83 -3.07
C GLN A 494 -63.06 55.56 -3.17
N ILE A 495 -63.61 54.40 -2.82
CA ILE A 495 -62.93 53.12 -2.74
C ILE A 495 -62.49 52.60 -4.12
N LYS A 496 -63.18 52.91 -5.23
CA LYS A 496 -62.78 52.38 -6.56
C LYS A 496 -61.53 53.05 -7.15
N ASP A 497 -61.39 54.37 -7.01
CA ASP A 497 -60.16 55.07 -7.42
C ASP A 497 -59.04 54.91 -6.38
N LYS A 498 -59.39 54.83 -5.09
CA LYS A 498 -58.45 54.42 -4.03
C LYS A 498 -57.96 52.99 -4.22
N PHE A 499 -58.75 52.05 -4.76
CA PHE A 499 -58.34 50.65 -4.94
C PHE A 499 -57.11 50.46 -5.84
N LYS A 500 -56.87 51.39 -6.77
CA LYS A 500 -55.66 51.40 -7.62
C LYS A 500 -54.45 52.03 -6.90
N GLU A 501 -54.69 52.97 -5.98
CA GLU A 501 -53.65 53.49 -5.07
C GLU A 501 -53.40 52.59 -3.84
N GLN A 502 -54.35 51.71 -3.49
CA GLN A 502 -54.40 50.93 -2.26
C GLN A 502 -53.42 49.74 -2.22
N PHE A 503 -52.90 49.32 -3.37
CA PHE A 503 -51.88 48.27 -3.44
C PHE A 503 -50.46 48.77 -3.67
N THR A 504 -50.27 50.09 -3.77
CA THR A 504 -48.93 50.68 -3.81
C THR A 504 -48.75 51.65 -2.66
N TYR A 505 -48.27 51.14 -1.54
CA TYR A 505 -47.92 51.96 -0.38
C TYR A 505 -46.74 52.88 -0.76
N LYS A 506 -47.01 54.18 -0.93
CA LYS A 506 -45.95 55.20 -1.03
C LYS A 506 -45.44 55.48 0.38
N VAL A 507 -44.22 55.07 0.67
CA VAL A 507 -43.53 55.44 1.92
C VAL A 507 -43.42 56.97 1.99
N LYS A 508 -44.16 57.58 2.94
CA LYS A 508 -44.22 59.04 3.10
C LYS A 508 -42.89 59.59 3.63
N ASP A 509 -42.20 58.83 4.48
CA ASP A 509 -40.93 59.25 5.09
C ASP A 509 -39.77 59.15 4.09
N LYS A 510 -39.02 60.25 3.93
CA LYS A 510 -37.80 60.28 3.11
C LYS A 510 -36.71 59.39 3.72
N LYS A 511 -36.66 59.28 5.05
CA LYS A 511 -35.68 58.49 5.80
C LYS A 511 -35.89 56.99 5.57
N GLU A 512 -37.12 56.51 5.66
CA GLU A 512 -37.49 55.11 5.43
C GLU A 512 -37.21 54.67 3.97
N ARG A 513 -37.51 55.54 2.99
CA ARG A 513 -37.14 55.29 1.58
C ARG A 513 -35.63 55.20 1.36
N GLN A 514 -34.85 55.99 2.10
CA GLN A 514 -33.41 55.95 2.02
C GLN A 514 -32.87 54.67 2.67
N GLN A 515 -33.41 54.27 3.83
CA GLN A 515 -33.04 53.01 4.48
C GLN A 515 -33.28 51.79 3.57
N ILE A 516 -34.43 51.71 2.89
CA ILE A 516 -34.70 50.60 1.95
C ILE A 516 -33.68 50.57 0.80
N LYS A 517 -33.32 51.73 0.25
CA LYS A 517 -32.28 51.84 -0.79
C LYS A 517 -30.92 51.37 -0.29
N ASP A 518 -30.57 51.73 0.94
CA ASP A 518 -29.30 51.38 1.57
C ASP A 518 -29.21 49.86 1.84
N ILE A 519 -30.32 49.24 2.27
CA ILE A 519 -30.42 47.77 2.44
C ILE A 519 -30.20 47.05 1.10
N PHE A 520 -30.91 47.45 0.03
CA PHE A 520 -30.72 46.83 -1.29
C PHE A 520 -29.28 47.03 -1.80
N LYS A 521 -28.68 48.20 -1.56
CA LYS A 521 -27.30 48.48 -1.96
C LYS A 521 -26.32 47.58 -1.17
N GLY A 522 -26.50 47.47 0.15
CA GLY A 522 -25.71 46.63 1.04
C GLY A 522 -25.80 45.16 0.65
N PHE A 523 -27.02 44.64 0.48
CA PHE A 523 -27.26 43.27 0.01
C PHE A 523 -26.54 42.98 -1.32
N ASN A 524 -26.70 43.84 -2.33
CA ASN A 524 -26.08 43.61 -3.64
C ASN A 524 -24.54 43.60 -3.53
N GLN A 525 -23.96 44.51 -2.74
CA GLN A 525 -22.52 44.60 -2.56
C GLN A 525 -21.98 43.36 -1.84
N ASP A 526 -22.59 42.99 -0.72
CA ASP A 526 -22.13 41.88 0.12
C ASP A 526 -22.40 40.52 -0.54
N PHE A 527 -23.48 40.38 -1.31
CA PHE A 527 -23.74 39.18 -2.11
C PHE A 527 -22.73 39.02 -3.25
N GLU A 528 -22.34 40.11 -3.92
CA GLU A 528 -21.34 40.04 -5.00
C GLU A 528 -19.93 39.75 -4.47
N GLU A 529 -19.58 40.30 -3.30
CA GLU A 529 -18.36 39.95 -2.57
C GLU A 529 -18.37 38.46 -2.18
N LEU A 530 -19.46 37.99 -1.55
CA LEU A 530 -19.64 36.57 -1.21
C LEU A 530 -19.51 35.68 -2.44
N TYR A 531 -20.16 36.05 -3.54
CA TYR A 531 -20.14 35.27 -4.77
C TYR A 531 -18.72 35.15 -5.33
N LYS A 532 -17.96 36.25 -5.35
CA LYS A 532 -16.56 36.24 -5.79
C LYS A 532 -15.69 35.35 -4.90
N THR A 533 -15.85 35.42 -3.58
CA THR A 533 -15.12 34.60 -2.62
C THR A 533 -15.46 33.12 -2.78
N GLN A 534 -16.74 32.76 -2.77
CA GLN A 534 -17.14 31.35 -2.81
C GLN A 534 -16.88 30.67 -4.17
N LYS A 535 -16.79 31.43 -5.25
CA LYS A 535 -16.35 30.91 -6.55
C LYS A 535 -14.88 30.45 -6.53
N SER A 536 -14.06 31.01 -5.64
CA SER A 536 -12.65 30.62 -5.48
C SER A 536 -12.45 29.34 -4.68
N TYR A 537 -13.48 28.85 -3.99
CA TYR A 537 -13.41 27.65 -3.15
C TYR A 537 -13.60 26.41 -4.03
N ALA A 538 -12.98 25.29 -3.64
CA ALA A 538 -13.14 24.01 -4.30
C ALA A 538 -13.88 23.02 -3.40
N ILE A 539 -14.74 22.20 -4.00
CA ILE A 539 -15.33 21.02 -3.37
C ILE A 539 -15.23 19.88 -4.37
N PRO A 540 -14.21 19.00 -4.24
CA PRO A 540 -13.93 17.98 -5.25
C PRO A 540 -15.01 16.89 -5.30
N HIS A 541 -15.62 16.55 -4.16
CA HIS A 541 -16.65 15.51 -4.10
C HIS A 541 -17.99 16.02 -4.64
N ALA A 542 -18.46 15.44 -5.75
CA ALA A 542 -19.62 15.94 -6.49
C ALA A 542 -20.91 15.97 -5.65
N GLU A 543 -21.17 14.92 -4.86
CA GLU A 543 -22.38 14.85 -4.02
C GLU A 543 -22.36 15.89 -2.89
N LEU A 544 -21.19 16.11 -2.28
CA LEU A 544 -21.03 17.10 -1.21
C LEU A 544 -21.22 18.51 -1.77
N ARG A 545 -20.67 18.77 -2.95
CA ARG A 545 -20.85 20.03 -3.68
C ARG A 545 -22.32 20.29 -4.02
N ALA A 546 -23.02 19.27 -4.53
CA ALA A 546 -24.44 19.38 -4.84
C ALA A 546 -25.28 19.64 -3.58
N ALA A 547 -24.99 18.92 -2.48
CA ALA A 547 -25.65 19.11 -1.20
C ALA A 547 -25.44 20.54 -0.66
N LEU A 548 -24.21 21.05 -0.65
CA LEU A 548 -23.92 22.40 -0.18
C LEU A 548 -24.57 23.49 -1.04
N ARG A 549 -24.58 23.34 -2.38
CA ARG A 549 -25.30 24.28 -3.26
C ARG A 549 -26.79 24.29 -2.95
N LYS A 550 -27.39 23.13 -2.68
CA LYS A 550 -28.79 23.03 -2.28
C LYS A 550 -29.04 23.71 -0.92
N GLU A 551 -28.25 23.39 0.10
CA GLU A 551 -28.33 23.98 1.43
C GLU A 551 -28.20 25.52 1.38
N ASN A 552 -27.26 26.04 0.57
CA ASN A 552 -27.10 27.47 0.33
C ASN A 552 -28.35 28.11 -0.32
N LYS A 553 -28.96 27.44 -1.30
CA LYS A 553 -30.20 27.91 -1.93
C LYS A 553 -31.34 27.96 -0.92
N ASP A 554 -31.52 26.89 -0.15
CA ASP A 554 -32.56 26.79 0.88
C ASP A 554 -32.39 27.89 1.95
N LEU A 555 -31.14 28.27 2.25
CA LEU A 555 -30.81 29.33 3.20
C LEU A 555 -31.18 30.74 2.74
N ILE A 556 -30.96 31.10 1.46
CA ILE A 556 -31.06 32.51 1.00
C ILE A 556 -32.24 32.80 0.07
N VAL A 557 -32.66 31.83 -0.75
CA VAL A 557 -33.59 32.08 -1.86
C VAL A 557 -34.97 32.49 -1.36
N GLN A 558 -35.55 31.72 -0.41
CA GLN A 558 -36.85 32.02 0.16
C GLN A 558 -36.87 33.32 0.99
N PRO A 559 -35.91 33.56 1.93
CA PRO A 559 -35.83 34.83 2.64
C PRO A 559 -35.68 36.04 1.70
N TYR A 560 -34.86 35.92 0.65
CA TYR A 560 -34.68 36.99 -0.32
C TYR A 560 -35.94 37.25 -1.14
N GLN A 561 -36.66 36.20 -1.55
CA GLN A 561 -37.94 36.32 -2.25
C GLN A 561 -38.96 37.09 -1.42
N VAL A 562 -39.16 36.69 -0.15
CA VAL A 562 -40.09 37.37 0.77
C VAL A 562 -39.71 38.84 0.95
N PHE A 563 -38.43 39.13 1.17
CA PHE A 563 -37.92 40.50 1.29
C PHE A 563 -38.18 41.32 0.01
N ARG A 564 -37.86 40.75 -1.15
CA ARG A 564 -37.99 41.40 -2.45
C ARG A 564 -39.44 41.70 -2.77
N ASP A 565 -40.34 40.74 -2.59
CA ASP A 565 -41.77 40.87 -2.90
C ASP A 565 -42.44 41.93 -2.00
N LYS A 566 -42.06 41.96 -0.71
CA LYS A 566 -42.50 42.99 0.25
C LYS A 566 -42.19 44.41 -0.24
N TYR A 567 -40.99 44.65 -0.74
CA TYR A 567 -40.57 45.99 -1.19
C TYR A 567 -40.85 46.28 -2.67
N MET A 568 -41.20 45.27 -3.48
CA MET A 568 -41.67 45.45 -4.86
C MET A 568 -43.02 46.16 -4.92
N LEU A 569 -43.88 45.92 -3.93
CA LEU A 569 -45.18 46.59 -3.78
C LEU A 569 -45.07 48.00 -3.19
N ILE A 570 -43.87 48.42 -2.75
CA ILE A 570 -43.63 49.69 -2.07
C ILE A 570 -42.92 50.67 -3.00
N ASN A 571 -43.51 51.85 -3.21
CA ASN A 571 -42.94 52.91 -4.05
C ASN A 571 -41.85 53.73 -3.32
N PHE A 572 -40.68 53.10 -3.05
CA PHE A 572 -39.58 53.76 -2.33
C PHE A 572 -38.58 54.52 -3.22
N THR A 573 -38.58 54.27 -4.53
CA THR A 573 -37.64 54.88 -5.48
C THR A 573 -38.29 55.11 -6.85
N LYS A 574 -37.81 56.12 -7.59
CA LYS A 574 -38.20 56.36 -8.99
C LYS A 574 -37.49 55.41 -9.97
N ASN A 575 -36.38 54.80 -9.54
CA ASN A 575 -35.55 53.90 -10.36
C ASN A 575 -35.39 52.53 -9.67
N PRO A 576 -36.42 51.65 -9.69
CA PRO A 576 -36.36 50.35 -9.01
C PRO A 576 -35.20 49.46 -9.48
N ASN A 577 -34.95 49.43 -10.79
CA ASN A 577 -33.89 48.61 -11.41
C ASN A 577 -32.47 48.93 -10.92
N LYS A 578 -32.25 50.14 -10.37
CA LYS A 578 -30.96 50.52 -9.79
C LYS A 578 -30.66 49.77 -8.48
N TYR A 579 -31.71 49.42 -7.73
CA TYR A 579 -31.61 48.85 -6.39
C TYR A 579 -32.01 47.37 -6.36
N MET A 580 -33.09 46.99 -7.05
CA MET A 580 -33.53 45.60 -7.21
C MET A 580 -32.83 44.94 -8.42
N LYS A 581 -31.50 44.83 -8.35
CA LYS A 581 -30.69 44.30 -9.46
C LYS A 581 -30.80 42.79 -9.61
N LEU A 582 -30.88 42.07 -8.49
CA LEU A 582 -30.91 40.62 -8.45
C LEU A 582 -32.36 40.13 -8.41
N THR A 583 -32.69 39.14 -9.24
CA THR A 583 -33.93 38.36 -9.07
C THR A 583 -33.64 37.12 -8.23
N THR A 584 -34.70 36.48 -7.73
CA THR A 584 -34.60 35.23 -6.98
C THR A 584 -33.96 34.13 -7.83
N GLU A 585 -34.28 34.07 -9.12
CA GLU A 585 -33.70 33.12 -10.07
C GLU A 585 -32.23 33.43 -10.34
N MET A 586 -31.86 34.71 -10.41
CA MET A 586 -30.45 35.10 -10.54
C MET A 586 -29.66 34.64 -9.33
N VAL A 587 -30.12 34.91 -8.10
CA VAL A 587 -29.46 34.46 -6.86
C VAL A 587 -29.24 32.95 -6.88
N ALA A 588 -30.26 32.17 -7.26
CA ALA A 588 -30.14 30.73 -7.39
C ALA A 588 -29.10 30.31 -8.46
N ALA A 589 -29.09 30.96 -9.63
CA ALA A 589 -28.16 30.70 -10.71
C ALA A 589 -26.70 31.10 -10.38
N TYR A 590 -26.50 32.11 -9.54
CA TYR A 590 -25.18 32.45 -8.99
C TYR A 590 -24.66 31.33 -8.08
N ILE A 591 -25.51 30.76 -7.21
CA ILE A 591 -25.14 29.65 -6.33
C ILE A 591 -24.77 28.39 -7.12
N ASP A 592 -25.41 28.15 -8.26
CA ASP A 592 -25.06 27.02 -9.14
C ASP A 592 -23.62 27.06 -9.65
N ARG A 593 -22.96 28.23 -9.62
CA ARG A 593 -21.56 28.43 -10.03
C ARG A 593 -20.56 28.35 -8.87
N PHE A 594 -21.01 28.12 -7.64
CA PHE A 594 -20.10 27.95 -6.49
C PHE A 594 -19.34 26.65 -6.59
N PHE A 595 -18.06 26.65 -6.25
CA PHE A 595 -17.24 25.43 -6.22
C PHE A 595 -17.03 24.73 -7.58
N ASP A 596 -17.22 25.46 -8.69
CA ASP A 596 -16.88 24.96 -10.03
C ASP A 596 -15.37 25.04 -10.26
N ILE A 597 -14.76 23.88 -10.52
CA ILE A 597 -13.31 23.70 -10.70
C ILE A 597 -12.82 24.24 -12.06
N THR A 598 -13.75 24.59 -12.97
CA THR A 598 -13.47 25.01 -14.35
C THR A 598 -13.49 26.53 -14.57
N ALA A 599 -13.31 27.35 -13.53
CA ALA A 599 -13.62 28.77 -13.58
C ALA A 599 -12.47 29.73 -13.29
#